data_AF-A0A927GIQ9-F1
#
_entry.id   AF-A0A927GIQ9-F1
#
_cell.length_a   1.000
_cell.length_b   1.000
_cell.length_c   1.000
_cell.angle_alpha   90.00
_cell.angle_beta   90.00
_cell.angle_gamma   90.00
#
_symmetry.space_group_name_H-M   'P 1'
#
loop_
_entity.id
_entity.type
_entity.pdbx_description
1 polymer ?
#
loop_
_entity_poly.entity_id
_entity_poly.type
_entity_poly.pdbx_seq_one_letter_code
_entity_poly.pdbx_strand_id
1 'polypeptide(L)' 'MARRPQVLSLRSSDQVADNGVLPTPAEQQQFGRTIVKLPNTIHNDMWDGATTAQKQEMRD' A
#
# COMPACT_ATOMS: atom_id res chain seq x y z
N MET A 1 20.49 -17.55 -9.19
CA MET A 1 19.31 -17.62 -8.32
C MET A 1 18.53 -16.31 -8.45
N ALA A 2 17.19 -16.36 -8.53
CA ALA A 2 16.38 -15.14 -8.62
C ALA A 2 16.27 -14.45 -7.25
N ARG A 3 16.42 -13.13 -7.23
CA ARG A 3 16.26 -12.31 -6.01
C ARG A 3 14.77 -12.28 -5.64
N ARG A 4 14.43 -12.38 -4.35
CA ARG A 4 13.06 -12.19 -3.85
C ARG A 4 12.96 -10.79 -3.24
N PRO A 5 12.50 -9.78 -3.99
CA PRO A 5 12.40 -8.42 -3.47
C PRO A 5 11.34 -8.36 -2.35
N GLN A 6 11.59 -7.53 -1.35
CA GLN A 6 10.53 -7.12 -0.43
C GLN A 6 9.60 -6.15 -1.16
N VAL A 7 8.30 -6.32 -0.98
CA VAL A 7 7.27 -5.54 -1.68
C VAL A 7 6.45 -4.75 -0.67
N LEU A 8 6.48 -3.42 -0.78
CA LEU A 8 5.59 -2.53 -0.06
C LEU A 8 4.42 -2.13 -0.98
N SER A 9 3.19 -2.23 -0.48
CA SER A 9 1.99 -1.72 -1.14
C SER A 9 1.31 -0.69 -0.26
N LEU A 10 1.21 0.54 -0.75
CA LEU A 10 0.33 1.56 -0.19
C LEU A 10 -1.09 1.36 -0.73
N ARG A 11 -2.11 1.58 0.10
CA ARG A 11 -3.54 1.38 -0.25
C ARG A 11 -4.32 2.61 0.18
N SER A 12 -5.12 3.17 -0.74
CA SER A 12 -5.96 4.32 -0.43
C SER A 12 -7.02 4.00 0.62
N SER A 13 -7.60 5.04 1.21
CA SER A 13 -8.62 4.91 2.26
C SER A 13 -9.99 4.46 1.74
N ASP A 14 -10.29 4.75 0.48
CA ASP A 14 -11.63 4.76 -0.12
C ASP A 14 -11.96 3.53 -0.97
N GLN A 15 -10.97 2.76 -1.41
CA GLN A 15 -11.16 1.59 -2.25
C GLN A 15 -10.89 0.29 -1.49
N VAL A 16 -11.94 -0.52 -1.33
CA VAL A 16 -11.84 -1.85 -0.74
C VAL A 16 -11.30 -2.81 -1.81
N ALA A 17 -10.36 -3.67 -1.43
CA ALA A 17 -9.85 -4.70 -2.32
C ALA A 17 -10.92 -5.79 -2.53
N ASP A 18 -10.99 -6.34 -3.74
CA ASP A 18 -11.75 -7.56 -3.95
C ASP A 18 -11.22 -8.71 -3.09
N ASN A 19 -12.09 -9.65 -2.77
CA ASN A 19 -11.73 -10.81 -1.96
C ASN A 19 -10.59 -11.60 -2.60
N GLY A 20 -9.56 -11.90 -1.81
CA GLY A 20 -8.38 -12.65 -2.26
C GLY A 20 -7.31 -11.83 -2.99
N VAL A 21 -7.50 -10.52 -3.21
CA VAL A 21 -6.49 -9.66 -3.84
C VAL A 21 -5.32 -9.35 -2.90
N LEU A 22 -5.61 -9.10 -1.63
CA LEU A 22 -4.56 -8.81 -0.65
C LEU A 22 -4.03 -10.10 -0.02
N PRO A 23 -2.70 -10.24 0.10
CA PRO A 23 -2.12 -11.37 0.81
C PRO A 23 -2.54 -11.35 2.29
N THR A 24 -2.83 -12.53 2.80
CA THR A 24 -3.05 -12.77 4.22
C THR A 24 -1.82 -12.39 5.05
N PRO A 25 -1.95 -12.17 6.37
CA PRO A 25 -0.80 -11.90 7.23
C PRO A 25 0.29 -12.97 7.16
N ALA A 26 -0.08 -14.25 7.01
CA ALA A 26 0.86 -15.35 6.85
C ALA A 26 1.65 -15.25 5.52
N GLU A 27 0.96 -14.93 4.43
CA GLU A 27 1.59 -14.74 3.12
C GLU A 27 2.48 -13.49 3.09
N GLN A 28 2.09 -12.42 3.79
CA GLN A 28 2.90 -11.22 3.96
C GLN A 28 4.25 -11.56 4.61
N GLN A 29 4.23 -12.34 5.70
CA GLN A 29 5.45 -12.79 6.37
C GLN A 29 6.29 -13.74 5.49
N GLN A 30 5.65 -14.72 4.86
CA GLN A 30 6.34 -15.73 4.04
C GLN A 30 7.03 -15.13 2.81
N PHE A 31 6.40 -14.14 2.19
CA PHE A 31 6.88 -13.56 0.92
C PHE A 31 7.53 -12.18 1.07
N GLY A 32 7.66 -11.67 2.30
CA GLY A 32 8.26 -10.35 2.55
C GLY A 32 7.43 -9.22 1.92
N ARG A 33 6.12 -9.25 2.11
CA ARG A 33 5.20 -8.21 1.65
C ARG A 33 4.68 -7.40 2.82
N THR A 34 4.53 -6.10 2.63
CA THR A 34 3.96 -5.18 3.61
C THR A 34 2.83 -4.39 2.94
N ILE A 35 1.67 -4.37 3.58
CA ILE A 35 0.53 -3.56 3.13
C ILE A 35 0.32 -2.44 4.15
N VAL A 36 0.34 -1.20 3.69
CA VAL A 36 0.02 -0.02 4.50
C VAL A 36 -1.25 0.62 3.93
N LYS A 37 -2.28 0.77 4.76
CA LYS A 37 -3.46 1.55 4.42
C LYS A 37 -3.21 3.01 4.80
N LEU A 38 -3.44 3.92 3.87
CA LEU A 38 -3.33 5.36 4.05
C LEU A 38 -4.70 5.90 4.49
N PRO A 39 -4.92 6.22 5.77
CA PRO A 39 -6.24 6.64 6.25
C PRO A 39 -6.71 7.98 5.69
N ASN A 40 -5.80 8.90 5.32
CA ASN A 40 -6.14 10.26 4.91
C ASN A 40 -5.95 10.54 3.41
N THR A 41 -5.60 9.52 2.62
CA THR A 41 -5.36 9.65 1.17
C THR A 41 -6.30 8.73 0.38
N ILE A 42 -7.21 9.34 -0.39
CA ILE A 42 -8.09 8.62 -1.32
C ILE A 42 -7.33 8.30 -2.63
N HIS A 43 -7.86 7.37 -3.44
CA HIS A 43 -7.17 6.90 -4.64
C HIS A 43 -6.79 8.02 -5.61
N ASN A 44 -7.73 8.94 -5.87
CA ASN A 44 -7.54 10.04 -6.81
C ASN A 44 -6.54 11.10 -6.32
N ASP A 45 -6.11 11.02 -5.05
CA ASP A 45 -5.12 11.91 -4.46
C ASP A 45 -3.73 11.26 -4.35
N MET A 46 -3.50 10.10 -4.97
CA MET A 46 -2.19 9.43 -4.99
C MET A 46 -1.34 9.85 -6.21
N TRP A 47 -1.11 11.15 -6.37
CA TRP A 47 -0.39 11.72 -7.52
C TRP A 47 0.36 13.01 -7.17
N ASP A 48 1.07 13.58 -8.13
CA ASP A 48 1.93 14.77 -7.92
C ASP A 48 1.16 16.02 -7.46
N GLY A 49 -0.15 16.11 -7.70
CA GLY A 49 -1.01 17.20 -7.24
C GLY A 49 -1.54 17.06 -5.81
N ALA A 50 -1.22 15.96 -5.12
CA ALA A 50 -1.65 15.74 -3.74
C ALA A 50 -1.18 16.85 -2.79
N THR A 51 -1.93 17.05 -1.71
CA THR A 51 -1.56 18.00 -0.65
C THR A 51 -0.24 17.58 0.01
N THR A 52 0.44 18.54 0.65
CA THR A 52 1.68 18.24 1.40
C THR A 52 1.47 17.17 2.47
N ALA A 53 0.32 17.17 3.15
CA ALA A 53 0.00 16.19 4.18
C ALA A 53 -0.17 14.77 3.60
N GLN A 54 -0.88 14.62 2.48
CA GLN A 54 -1.03 13.33 1.79
C GLN A 54 0.30 12.82 1.24
N LYS A 55 1.14 13.72 0.71
CA LYS A 55 2.50 13.37 0.28
C LYS A 55 3.38 12.91 1.43
N GLN A 56 3.22 13.49 2.61
CA GLN A 56 3.92 13.03 3.81
C GLN A 56 3.42 11.64 4.22
N GLU A 57 2.10 11.43 4.27
CA GLU A 57 1.49 10.14 4.59
C GLU A 57 1.94 9.01 3.63
N MET A 58 2.15 9.30 2.34
CA MET A 58 2.66 8.33 1.37
C MET A 58 4.17 8.05 1.49
N ARG A 59 4.92 8.89 2.20
CA ARG A 59 6.38 8.77 2.37
C ARG A 59 6.78 8.12 3.69
N ASP A 60 5.94 8.25 4.71
CA ASP A 60 6.11 7.68 6.04
C ASP A 60 6.01 6.14 6.03
#